data_AF-A0A4S0MTB1-F1
#
_entry.id   AF-A0A4S0MTB1-F1
#
_cell.length_a   1.000
_cell.length_b   1.000
_cell.length_c   1.000
_cell.angle_alpha   90.00
_cell.angle_beta   90.00
_cell.angle_gamma   90.00
#
_symmetry.space_group_name_H-M   'P 1'
#
loop_
_entity.id
_entity.type
_entity.pdbx_description
1 polymer ?
#
loop_
_entity_poly.entity_id
_entity_poly.type
_entity_poly.pdbx_seq_one_letter_code
_entity_poly.pdbx_strand_id
1 'polypeptide(L)' 'MQEDEEDRYRAPALDKGLDILELLASVDGGLTQAEIAKRLDRSPNEFYRMLDRLVKRGY' A
#
# COMPACT_ATOMS: atom_id res chain seq x y z
N MET A 1 13.55 19.54 -19.59
CA MET A 1 13.90 18.12 -19.41
C MET A 1 14.31 17.96 -17.95
N GLN A 2 13.33 17.74 -17.07
CA GLN A 2 13.52 17.52 -15.62
C GLN A 2 12.52 16.46 -15.10
N GLU A 3 11.45 16.18 -15.84
CA GLU A 3 10.44 15.17 -15.49
C GLU A 3 10.95 13.72 -15.52
N ASP A 4 12.01 13.42 -16.30
CA ASP A 4 12.49 12.03 -16.50
C ASP A 4 13.27 11.46 -15.30
N GLU A 5 13.84 12.30 -14.42
CA GLU A 5 14.59 11.83 -13.26
C GLU A 5 13.67 11.44 -12.09
N GLU A 6 12.60 12.18 -11.83
CA GLU A 6 11.64 11.87 -10.76
C GLU A 6 10.91 10.54 -11.01
N ASP A 7 10.52 10.28 -12.27
CA ASP A 7 9.85 9.03 -12.64
C ASP A 7 10.77 7.81 -12.57
N ARG A 8 12.09 8.00 -12.69
CA ARG A 8 13.08 6.92 -12.55
C ARG A 8 13.27 6.45 -11.11
N TYR A 9 12.91 7.28 -10.13
CA TYR A 9 12.99 6.95 -8.70
C TYR A 9 11.63 6.68 -8.07
N ARG A 10 10.51 6.84 -8.80
CA ARG A 10 9.22 6.38 -8.30
C ARG A 10 9.27 4.89 -8.04
N ALA A 11 8.85 4.49 -6.85
CA ALA A 11 8.64 3.10 -6.47
C ALA A 11 7.15 2.88 -6.13
N PRO A 12 6.23 2.88 -7.12
CA PRO A 12 4.80 2.91 -6.85
C PRO A 12 4.31 1.75 -5.99
N ALA A 13 4.96 0.59 -6.05
CA ALA A 13 4.62 -0.56 -5.22
C ALA A 13 5.07 -0.40 -3.75
N LEU A 14 6.18 0.31 -3.53
CA LEU A 14 6.67 0.62 -2.19
C LEU A 14 5.76 1.64 -1.52
N ASP A 15 5.45 2.75 -2.20
CA ASP A 15 4.55 3.79 -1.69
C ASP A 15 3.20 3.18 -1.28
N LYS A 16 2.66 2.32 -2.15
CA LYS A 16 1.45 1.54 -1.87
C LYS A 16 1.56 0.63 -0.64
N GLY A 17 2.72 0.00 -0.44
CA GLY A 17 2.98 -0.81 0.75
C GLY A 17 3.05 0.03 2.02
N LEU A 18 3.62 1.23 1.95
CA LEU A 18 3.70 2.18 3.06
C LEU A 18 2.32 2.74 3.41
N ASP A 19 1.51 3.13 2.41
CA ASP A 19 0.12 3.58 2.61
C ASP A 19 -0.71 2.55 3.40
N ILE A 20 -0.54 1.24 3.11
CA ILE A 20 -1.20 0.17 3.87
C ILE A 20 -0.75 0.18 5.34
N LEU A 21 0.55 0.23 5.58
CA LEU A 21 1.11 0.17 6.94
C LEU A 21 0.70 1.40 7.75
N GLU A 22 0.73 2.59 7.15
CA GLU A 22 0.27 3.83 7.78
C GLU A 22 -1.22 3.76 8.13
N LEU A 23 -2.06 3.28 7.20
CA LEU A 23 -3.48 3.09 7.47
C LEU A 23 -3.70 2.12 8.63
N LEU A 24 -3.04 0.96 8.63
CA LEU A 24 -3.19 -0.05 9.67
C LEU A 24 -2.67 0.45 11.02
N ALA A 25 -1.60 1.25 11.04
CA ALA A 25 -1.07 1.86 12.25
C ALA A 25 -1.99 2.95 12.83
N SER A 26 -2.83 3.58 11.98
CA SER A 26 -3.72 4.66 12.38
C SER A 26 -5.04 4.20 13.04
N VAL A 27 -5.32 2.89 13.05
CA VAL A 27 -6.60 2.35 13.51
C VAL A 27 -6.42 1.43 14.71
N ASP A 28 -7.35 1.53 15.67
CA ASP A 28 -7.41 0.60 16.80
C ASP A 28 -8.04 -0.73 16.34
N GLY A 29 -7.21 -1.66 15.88
CA GLY A 29 -7.61 -3.00 15.47
C GLY A 29 -7.19 -3.39 14.06
N GLY A 30 -7.69 -4.53 13.58
CA GLY A 30 -7.42 -5.03 12.24
C GLY A 30 -8.44 -4.55 11.22
N LEU A 31 -8.04 -4.49 9.95
CA LEU A 31 -8.93 -4.22 8.82
C LEU A 31 -8.96 -5.41 7.87
N THR A 32 -10.14 -5.65 7.32
CA THR A 32 -10.28 -6.56 6.17
C THR A 32 -9.66 -5.93 4.92
N GLN A 33 -9.27 -6.77 3.97
CA GLN A 33 -8.74 -6.30 2.67
C GLN A 33 -9.72 -5.34 1.95
N ALA A 34 -11.02 -5.58 2.06
CA ALA A 34 -12.05 -4.73 1.45
C ALA A 34 -12.12 -3.34 2.12
N GLU A 35 -11.97 -3.28 3.43
CA GLU A 35 -11.96 -2.01 4.18
C GLU A 35 -10.69 -1.20 3.88
N ILE A 36 -9.54 -1.86 3.75
CA ILE A 36 -8.28 -1.22 3.32
C ILE A 36 -8.46 -0.59 1.93
N ALA A 37 -8.96 -1.36 0.97
CA ALA A 37 -9.20 -0.88 -0.39
C ALA A 37 -10.15 0.32 -0.42
N LYS A 38 -11.24 0.26 0.35
CA LYS A 38 -12.21 1.36 0.47
C LYS A 38 -11.59 2.62 1.08
N ARG A 39 -10.75 2.49 2.11
CA ARG A 39 -10.14 3.65 2.78
C ARG A 39 -9.01 4.29 2.00
N LEU A 40 -8.26 3.51 1.22
CA LEU A 40 -7.23 4.03 0.34
C LEU A 40 -7.80 4.58 -0.98
N ASP A 41 -9.10 4.41 -1.24
CA ASP A 41 -9.78 4.73 -2.51
C ASP A 41 -9.17 3.99 -3.72
N ARG A 42 -8.98 2.67 -3.57
CA ARG A 42 -8.30 1.85 -4.57
C ARG A 42 -8.97 0.49 -4.74
N SER A 43 -8.59 -0.24 -5.80
CA SER A 43 -9.18 -1.57 -6.05
C SER A 43 -8.53 -2.67 -5.17
N PRO A 44 -9.28 -3.69 -4.70
CA PRO A 44 -8.71 -4.77 -3.90
C PRO A 44 -7.57 -5.54 -4.59
N ASN A 45 -7.65 -5.68 -5.92
CA ASN A 45 -6.64 -6.35 -6.74
C ASN A 45 -5.32 -5.57 -6.79
N GLU A 46 -5.35 -4.26 -6.55
CA GLU A 46 -4.18 -3.39 -6.64
C GLU A 46 -3.22 -3.59 -5.47
N PHE A 47 -3.71 -3.98 -4.28
CA PHE A 47 -2.89 -4.11 -3.05
C PHE A 47 -2.71 -5.54 -2.57
N TYR A 48 -3.45 -6.50 -3.12
CA TYR A 48 -3.38 -7.90 -2.70
C TYR A 48 -1.93 -8.42 -2.62
N ARG A 49 -1.11 -8.12 -3.62
CA ARG A 49 0.31 -8.56 -3.64
C ARG A 49 1.16 -7.88 -2.57
N MET A 50 0.88 -6.62 -2.26
CA MET A 50 1.58 -5.88 -1.21
C MET A 50 1.18 -6.41 0.17
N LEU A 51 -0.12 -6.58 0.41
CA LEU A 51 -0.65 -7.19 1.63
C LEU A 51 -0.10 -8.60 1.87
N ASP A 52 -0.15 -9.48 0.87
CA ASP A 52 0.42 -10.84 0.96
C ASP A 52 1.92 -10.81 1.30
N ARG A 53 2.67 -9.87 0.71
CA ARG A 53 4.10 -9.69 1.00
C ARG A 53 4.35 -9.17 2.42
N LEU A 54 3.55 -8.23 2.90
CA LEU A 54 3.65 -7.71 4.26
C LEU A 54 3.39 -8.83 5.28
N VAL A 55 2.29 -9.58 5.10
CA VAL A 55 1.94 -10.74 5.95
C VAL A 55 3.04 -11.81 5.94
N LYS A 56 3.57 -12.17 4.76
CA LYS A 56 4.68 -13.15 4.65
C LYS A 56 5.96 -12.71 5.35
N ARG A 57 6.15 -11.41 5.55
CA ARG A 57 7.30 -10.84 6.27
C ARG A 57 7.02 -10.62 7.76
N GLY A 58 5.80 -10.89 8.23
CA GLY A 58 5.40 -10.75 9.63
C GLY A 58 5.24 -9.31 10.10
N TYR A 59 4.90 -8.40 9.17
CA TYR A 59 4.43 -7.05 9.54
C TYR A 59 3.03 -7.10 10.14
#